data_AF-A0A6L2LHK0-F1
#
_entry.id   AF-A0A6L2LHK0-F1
#
_cell.length_a   1.000
_cell.length_b   1.000
_cell.length_c   1.000
_cell.angle_alpha   90.00
_cell.angle_beta   90.00
_cell.angle_gamma   90.00
#
_symmetry.space_group_name_H-M   'P 1'
#
loop_
_entity.id
_entity.type
_entity.pdbx_description
1 polymer ?
#
loop_
_entity_poly.entity_id
_entity_poly.type
_entity_poly.pdbx_seq_one_letter_code
_entity_poly.pdbx_strand_id
1 'polypeptide(L)'
;MSDAYCLDCKRNTKVVLDHSAGDIIFSECGLVLESHSIDETSELRTFANESGHNDPVHVGGPINILLNDGGLSTVISKPNGVTSDFLWSSLAQWSNLDRSLILAFKTIATMCDWLGLVATIKDRANEIFKKIEDQKKSSRGRKQDATLAACLYIACRQEDKPRTVKEICSAANGATKKEIG
;
A
#
# COMPACT_ATOMS: atom_id res chain seq x y z
N MET A 1 19.60 17.24 1.84
CA MET A 1 20.72 17.93 1.16
C MET A 1 21.99 17.30 1.67
N SER A 2 22.68 16.57 0.80
CA SER A 2 23.92 15.85 1.11
C SER A 2 25.11 16.77 0.86
N ASP A 3 25.99 16.88 1.85
CA ASP A 3 27.29 17.52 1.68
C ASP A 3 28.30 16.47 1.18
N ALA A 4 29.07 16.80 0.14
CA ALA A 4 30.13 15.94 -0.36
C ALA A 4 31.48 16.66 -0.32
N TYR A 5 32.57 15.90 -0.24
CA TYR A 5 33.91 16.48 -0.27
C TYR A 5 34.33 16.77 -1.71
N CYS A 6 34.62 18.03 -2.01
CA CYS A 6 35.11 18.44 -3.33
C CYS A 6 36.65 18.36 -3.36
N LEU A 7 37.21 17.63 -4.33
CA LEU A 7 38.66 17.48 -4.49
C LEU A 7 39.34 18.79 -4.93
N ASP A 8 38.66 19.62 -5.71
CA ASP A 8 39.20 20.90 -6.19
C ASP A 8 39.17 21.99 -5.11
N CYS A 9 38.06 22.09 -4.37
CA CYS A 9 37.93 23.05 -3.27
C CYS A 9 38.61 22.58 -1.97
N LYS A 10 38.93 21.29 -1.87
CA LYS A 10 39.47 20.61 -0.67
C LYS A 10 38.65 20.86 0.61
N ARG A 11 37.33 20.95 0.46
CA ARG A 11 36.37 21.22 1.54
C ARG A 11 35.05 20.50 1.26
N ASN A 12 34.30 20.24 2.32
CA ASN A 12 32.91 19.80 2.19
C ASN A 12 32.07 20.94 1.62
N THR A 13 31.39 20.63 0.53
CA THR A 13 30.60 21.59 -0.24
C THR A 13 29.21 21.02 -0.45
N LYS A 14 28.21 21.90 -0.45
CA LYS A 14 26.84 21.53 -0.73
C LYS A 14 26.71 21.08 -2.20
N VAL A 15 26.11 19.93 -2.40
CA VAL A 15 25.78 19.39 -3.72
C VAL A 15 24.35 19.79 -4.09
N VAL A 16 24.16 20.20 -5.34
CA VAL A 16 22.87 20.62 -5.91
C VAL A 16 22.63 19.83 -7.18
N LEU A 17 21.39 19.35 -7.35
CA LEU A 17 20.91 18.74 -8.58
C LEU A 17 20.38 19.85 -9.50
N ASP A 18 21.02 20.07 -10.64
CA ASP A 18 20.50 20.93 -11.70
C ASP A 18 19.56 20.09 -12.57
N HIS A 19 18.25 20.21 -12.30
CA HIS A 19 17.21 19.50 -13.05
C HIS A 19 17.13 19.94 -14.52
N SER A 20 17.62 21.13 -14.89
CA SER A 20 17.54 21.62 -16.27
C SER A 20 18.60 20.97 -17.17
N ALA A 21 19.80 20.74 -16.64
CA ALA A 21 20.88 20.04 -17.31
C ALA A 21 20.87 18.52 -17.04
N GLY A 22 20.26 18.08 -15.93
CA GLY A 22 20.34 16.71 -15.44
C GLY A 22 21.66 16.40 -14.73
N ASP A 23 22.34 17.41 -14.21
CA ASP A 23 23.69 17.28 -13.64
C ASP A 23 23.69 17.48 -12.13
N ILE A 24 24.54 16.73 -11.44
CA ILE A 24 24.80 16.90 -10.01
C ILE A 24 26.07 17.72 -9.85
N ILE A 25 25.95 18.91 -9.28
CA ILE A 25 27.03 19.90 -9.22
C ILE A 25 27.37 20.34 -7.80
N PHE A 26 28.64 20.68 -7.56
CA PHE A 26 29.05 21.41 -6.38
C PHE A 26 28.68 22.89 -6.50
N SER A 27 27.97 23.42 -5.52
CA SER A 27 27.49 24.82 -5.52
C SER A 27 28.59 25.88 -5.54
N GLU A 28 29.75 25.60 -4.94
CA GLU A 28 30.82 26.60 -4.78
C GLU A 28 31.78 26.68 -5.98
N CYS A 29 32.04 25.56 -6.67
CA CYS A 29 32.99 25.51 -7.79
C CYS A 29 32.38 25.12 -9.14
N GLY A 30 31.12 24.67 -9.16
CA GLY A 30 30.46 24.22 -10.39
C GLY A 30 30.99 22.91 -10.96
N LEU A 31 31.82 22.16 -10.22
CA LEU A 31 32.31 20.86 -10.66
C LEU A 31 31.14 19.86 -10.71
N VAL A 32 30.99 19.21 -11.87
CA VAL A 32 30.00 18.16 -12.13
C VAL A 32 30.50 16.84 -11.53
N LEU A 33 29.74 16.31 -10.58
CA LEU A 33 29.97 14.99 -9.96
C LEU A 33 29.43 13.86 -10.82
N GLU A 34 28.23 14.05 -11.36
CA GLU A 34 27.52 13.09 -12.19
C GLU A 34 26.76 13.86 -13.26
N SER A 35 26.84 13.36 -14.50
CA SER A 35 26.11 13.91 -15.64
C SER A 35 25.01 12.95 -16.06
N HIS A 36 23.90 13.47 -16.58
CA HIS A 36 22.73 12.67 -16.97
C HIS A 36 22.09 11.87 -15.81
N SER A 37 22.02 12.49 -14.64
CA SER A 37 21.26 11.93 -13.52
C SER A 37 19.78 11.78 -13.92
N ILE A 38 19.23 10.61 -13.64
CA ILE A 38 17.82 10.32 -13.88
C ILE A 38 17.04 10.87 -12.69
N ASP A 39 16.08 11.75 -12.96
CA ASP A 39 15.21 12.29 -11.93
C ASP A 39 14.12 11.27 -11.58
N GLU A 40 14.34 10.53 -10.49
CA GLU A 40 13.36 9.58 -9.94
C GLU A 40 12.13 10.28 -9.34
N THR A 41 12.20 11.60 -9.03
CA THR A 41 11.06 12.36 -8.49
C THR A 41 10.06 12.77 -9.56
N SER A 42 10.42 12.65 -10.84
CA SER A 42 9.51 12.91 -11.97
C SER A 42 8.57 11.72 -12.23
N GLU A 43 8.09 11.09 -11.16
CA GLU A 43 7.42 9.79 -11.12
C GLU A 43 6.09 9.70 -11.90
N LEU A 44 5.59 10.81 -12.47
CA LEU A 44 4.45 10.78 -13.39
C LEU A 44 4.52 11.93 -14.40
N ARG A 45 4.92 11.65 -15.63
CA ARG A 45 4.45 12.46 -16.78
C ARG A 45 3.01 12.09 -17.07
N THR A 46 2.07 12.71 -16.36
CA THR A 46 0.71 12.81 -16.91
C THR A 46 0.78 13.80 -18.07
N PHE A 47 0.67 13.31 -19.30
CA PHE A 47 0.20 14.19 -20.37
C PHE A 47 -1.16 14.69 -19.89
N ALA A 48 -1.29 16.00 -19.65
CA ALA A 48 -2.49 16.62 -19.08
C ALA A 48 -3.78 16.43 -19.93
N ASN A 49 -3.70 15.64 -21.02
CA ASN A 49 -4.74 15.42 -21.99
C ASN A 49 -5.12 13.94 -22.18
N GLU A 50 -4.53 12.99 -21.45
CA GLU A 50 -4.91 11.58 -21.52
C GLU A 50 -5.79 11.21 -20.33
N SER A 51 -7.06 10.90 -20.63
CA SER A 51 -8.03 10.41 -19.65
C SER A 51 -7.49 9.16 -18.96
N GLY A 52 -7.37 9.22 -17.62
CA GLY A 52 -6.61 8.31 -16.74
C GLY A 52 -7.01 6.82 -16.69
N HIS A 53 -7.60 6.28 -17.76
CA HIS A 53 -7.78 4.84 -17.94
C HIS A 53 -6.67 4.19 -18.77
N ASN A 54 -6.04 4.95 -19.68
CA ASN A 54 -4.99 4.46 -20.56
C ASN A 54 -3.77 5.36 -20.38
N ASP A 55 -2.99 5.12 -19.33
CA ASP A 55 -1.67 5.72 -19.20
C ASP A 55 -0.64 4.72 -19.75
N PRO A 56 -0.19 4.87 -21.00
CA PRO A 56 0.78 3.95 -21.62
C PRO A 56 2.16 4.00 -20.96
N VAL A 57 2.41 4.97 -20.08
CA VAL A 57 3.69 5.16 -19.38
C VAL A 57 3.66 4.48 -18.00
N HIS A 58 2.48 4.16 -17.46
CA HIS A 58 2.35 3.43 -16.19
C HIS A 58 2.70 1.95 -16.38
N VAL A 59 3.99 1.64 -16.27
CA VAL A 59 4.57 0.31 -16.51
C VAL A 59 4.37 -0.69 -15.36
N GLY A 60 3.79 -0.28 -14.24
CA GLY A 60 3.55 -1.14 -13.09
C GLY A 60 2.17 -0.89 -12.49
N GLY A 61 1.48 -1.93 -12.01
CA GLY A 61 0.24 -1.75 -11.26
C GLY A 61 0.48 -1.32 -9.82
N PRO A 62 -0.56 -0.86 -9.09
CA PRO A 62 -0.44 -0.54 -7.68
C PRO A 62 -0.04 -1.78 -6.89
N ILE A 63 1.11 -1.70 -6.21
CA ILE A 63 1.58 -2.75 -5.30
C ILE A 63 1.00 -2.52 -3.90
N ASN A 64 0.60 -3.59 -3.23
CA ASN A 64 0.22 -3.54 -1.83
C ASN A 64 1.20 -4.39 -1.02
N ILE A 65 2.11 -3.72 -0.31
CA ILE A 65 3.19 -4.34 0.48
C ILE A 65 2.65 -5.24 1.60
N LEU A 66 1.39 -5.06 2.02
CA LEU A 66 0.76 -5.89 3.04
C LEU A 66 0.28 -7.25 2.51
N LEU A 67 0.18 -7.41 1.19
CA LEU A 67 -0.13 -8.69 0.56
C LEU A 67 1.17 -9.47 0.30
N ASN A 68 1.07 -10.80 0.24
CA ASN A 68 2.21 -11.61 -0.16
C ASN A 68 2.64 -11.25 -1.60
N ASP A 69 3.94 -11.21 -1.85
CA ASP A 69 4.53 -10.78 -3.13
C ASP A 69 3.99 -9.44 -3.64
N GLY A 70 3.59 -8.52 -2.75
CA GLY A 70 3.08 -7.20 -3.14
C GLY A 70 1.71 -7.21 -3.83
N GLY A 71 0.99 -8.33 -3.81
CA GLY A 71 -0.28 -8.50 -4.52
C GLY A 71 -0.11 -8.65 -6.04
N LEU A 72 1.07 -9.08 -6.50
CA LEU A 72 1.37 -9.33 -7.90
C LEU A 72 0.52 -10.50 -8.43
N SER A 73 -0.66 -10.18 -8.93
CA SER A 73 -1.55 -11.09 -9.64
C SER A 73 -2.14 -10.39 -10.84
N THR A 74 -2.08 -11.02 -12.00
CA THR A 74 -2.69 -10.50 -13.22
C THR A 74 -4.01 -11.22 -13.49
N VAL A 75 -5.09 -10.46 -13.65
CA VAL A 75 -6.37 -11.03 -14.11
C VAL A 75 -6.37 -11.03 -15.62
N ILE A 76 -6.29 -12.22 -16.22
CA ILE A 76 -6.62 -12.37 -17.63
C ILE A 76 -8.14 -12.16 -17.73
N SER A 77 -8.60 -11.30 -18.65
CA SER A 77 -10.03 -11.09 -18.95
C SER A 77 -10.42 -11.69 -20.31
N LYS A 78 -11.69 -12.14 -20.44
CA LYS A 78 -12.17 -12.88 -21.61
C LYS A 78 -11.99 -12.07 -22.89
N PRO A 79 -11.29 -12.57 -23.93
CA PRO A 79 -11.18 -11.85 -25.18
C PRO A 79 -12.56 -11.80 -25.84
N ASN A 80 -12.89 -10.66 -26.43
CA ASN A 80 -14.14 -10.47 -27.15
C ASN A 80 -14.24 -11.50 -28.30
N GLY A 81 -15.32 -12.30 -28.31
CA GLY A 81 -15.66 -13.19 -29.43
C GLY A 81 -15.44 -14.70 -29.26
N VAL A 82 -14.99 -15.19 -28.10
CA VAL A 82 -14.85 -16.64 -27.85
C VAL A 82 -15.97 -17.20 -26.95
N THR A 83 -16.52 -18.37 -27.28
CA THR A 83 -17.63 -19.04 -26.57
C THR A 83 -17.15 -20.10 -25.57
N SER A 84 -15.88 -20.09 -25.17
CA SER A 84 -15.30 -21.08 -24.26
C SER A 84 -15.35 -20.65 -22.79
N ASP A 85 -16.56 -20.55 -22.23
CA ASP A 85 -16.79 -20.17 -20.81
C ASP A 85 -16.18 -21.17 -19.81
N PHE A 86 -16.06 -22.44 -20.22
CA PHE A 86 -15.59 -23.52 -19.36
C PHE A 86 -14.09 -23.51 -19.09
N LEU A 87 -13.26 -23.12 -20.06
CA LEU A 87 -11.81 -23.08 -19.91
C LEU A 87 -11.35 -21.84 -19.11
N TRP A 88 -12.14 -20.78 -19.12
CA TRP A 88 -11.84 -19.54 -18.39
C TRP A 88 -11.90 -19.71 -16.87
N SER A 89 -12.93 -20.44 -16.42
CA SER A 89 -13.29 -20.56 -15.01
C SER A 89 -12.23 -21.31 -14.19
N SER A 90 -11.46 -22.20 -14.84
CA SER A 90 -10.37 -22.95 -14.19
C SER A 90 -9.05 -22.16 -14.13
N LEU A 91 -8.76 -21.32 -15.12
CA LEU A 91 -7.57 -20.44 -15.14
C LEU A 91 -7.65 -19.31 -14.12
N ALA A 92 -8.85 -18.88 -13.72
CA ALA A 92 -9.07 -17.89 -12.68
C ALA A 92 -8.89 -18.42 -11.24
N GLN A 93 -8.76 -19.74 -11.05
CA GLN A 93 -8.54 -20.35 -9.74
C GLN A 93 -7.04 -20.46 -9.43
N TRP A 94 -6.37 -19.31 -9.28
CA TRP A 94 -5.11 -19.30 -8.53
C TRP A 94 -5.42 -19.40 -7.03
N SER A 95 -4.72 -20.31 -6.35
CA SER A 95 -4.76 -20.50 -4.90
C SER A 95 -4.15 -19.27 -4.21
N ASN A 96 -4.97 -18.24 -4.03
CA ASN A 96 -4.55 -17.01 -3.38
C ASN A 96 -4.43 -17.25 -1.87
N LEU A 97 -3.20 -17.48 -1.39
CA LEU A 97 -2.87 -17.39 0.04
C LEU A 97 -3.38 -16.07 0.65
N ASP A 98 -3.42 -15.02 -0.17
CA ASP A 98 -3.92 -13.69 0.18
C ASP A 98 -5.44 -13.55 0.12
N ARG A 99 -6.21 -14.56 -0.31
CA ARG A 99 -7.67 -14.41 -0.41
C ARG A 99 -8.32 -14.07 0.93
N SER A 100 -7.83 -14.69 2.01
CA SER A 100 -8.27 -14.39 3.37
C SER A 100 -7.89 -12.98 3.81
N LEU A 101 -6.67 -12.53 3.48
CA LEU A 101 -6.18 -11.18 3.75
C LEU A 101 -6.97 -10.11 2.97
N ILE A 102 -7.24 -10.33 1.68
CA ILE A 102 -8.02 -9.42 0.85
C ILE A 102 -9.45 -9.29 1.39
N LEU A 103 -10.07 -10.42 1.78
CA LEU A 103 -11.41 -10.41 2.36
C LEU A 103 -11.42 -9.67 3.71
N ALA A 104 -10.39 -9.88 4.54
CA ALA A 104 -10.21 -9.18 5.80
C ALA A 104 -10.00 -7.66 5.64
N PHE A 105 -9.19 -7.22 4.68
CA PHE A 105 -8.98 -5.80 4.41
C PHE A 105 -10.26 -5.15 3.89
N LYS A 106 -11.05 -5.88 3.09
CA LYS A 106 -12.36 -5.41 2.64
C LYS A 106 -13.33 -5.25 3.81
N THR A 107 -13.39 -6.20 4.74
CA THR A 107 -14.27 -6.09 5.91
C THR A 107 -13.82 -4.97 6.86
N ILE A 108 -12.53 -4.81 7.11
CA ILE A 108 -11.98 -3.66 7.86
C ILE A 108 -12.38 -2.34 7.19
N ALA A 109 -12.23 -2.23 5.87
CA ALA A 109 -12.64 -1.05 5.13
C ALA A 109 -14.13 -0.74 5.34
N THR A 110 -15.01 -1.74 5.23
CA THR A 110 -16.45 -1.54 5.49
C THR A 110 -16.75 -1.09 6.92
N MET A 111 -16.05 -1.63 7.93
CA MET A 111 -16.21 -1.18 9.32
C MET A 111 -15.74 0.27 9.50
N CYS A 112 -14.61 0.64 8.88
CA CYS A 112 -14.11 2.01 8.89
C CYS A 112 -15.08 3.00 8.22
N ASP A 113 -15.66 2.63 7.09
CA ASP A 113 -16.63 3.46 6.36
C ASP A 113 -17.90 3.69 7.19
N TRP A 114 -18.41 2.65 7.85
CA TRP A 114 -19.57 2.75 8.75
C TRP A 114 -19.31 3.64 9.97
N LEU A 115 -18.08 3.63 10.49
CA LEU A 115 -17.67 4.43 11.64
C LEU A 115 -17.12 5.83 11.26
N GLY A 116 -17.04 6.15 9.96
CA GLY A 116 -16.48 7.39 9.44
C GLY A 116 -15.01 7.60 9.83
N LEU A 117 -14.20 6.54 9.80
CA LEU A 117 -12.78 6.56 10.18
C LEU A 117 -11.88 7.03 9.02
N VAL A 118 -10.76 7.65 9.36
CA VAL A 118 -9.77 8.15 8.40
C VAL A 118 -8.96 6.99 7.82
N ALA A 119 -8.48 7.15 6.58
CA ALA A 119 -7.64 6.16 5.90
C ALA A 119 -6.42 5.71 6.72
N THR A 120 -5.79 6.61 7.48
CA THR A 120 -4.65 6.28 8.35
C THR A 120 -4.98 5.18 9.38
N ILE A 121 -6.18 5.22 9.97
CA ILE A 121 -6.64 4.21 10.93
C ILE A 121 -6.90 2.87 10.23
N LYS A 122 -7.49 2.92 9.02
CA LYS A 122 -7.74 1.73 8.19
C LYS A 122 -6.42 1.03 7.83
N ASP A 123 -5.43 1.79 7.37
CA ASP A 123 -4.13 1.26 6.98
C ASP A 123 -3.40 0.67 8.18
N ARG A 124 -3.46 1.36 9.34
CA ARG A 124 -2.91 0.84 10.58
C ARG A 124 -3.60 -0.44 11.06
N ALA A 125 -4.92 -0.54 10.91
CA ALA A 125 -5.65 -1.76 11.24
C ALA A 125 -5.25 -2.94 10.34
N ASN A 126 -5.05 -2.69 9.04
CA ASN A 126 -4.57 -3.69 8.08
C ASN A 126 -3.16 -4.20 8.43
N GLU A 127 -2.24 -3.29 8.82
CA GLU A 127 -0.90 -3.66 9.29
C GLU A 127 -0.93 -4.56 10.53
N ILE A 128 -1.77 -4.22 11.52
CA ILE A 128 -1.91 -5.01 12.74
C ILE A 128 -2.47 -6.40 12.42
N PHE A 129 -3.49 -6.47 11.57
CA PHE A 129 -4.07 -7.74 11.14
C PHE A 129 -3.05 -8.64 10.42
N LYS A 130 -2.28 -8.05 9.49
CA LYS A 130 -1.22 -8.77 8.76
C LYS A 130 -0.18 -9.36 9.71
N LYS A 131 0.28 -8.58 10.70
CA LYS A 131 1.22 -9.06 11.74
C LYS A 131 0.67 -10.25 12.54
N ILE A 132 -0.63 -10.27 12.84
CA ILE A 132 -1.27 -11.36 13.58
C ILE A 132 -1.35 -12.63 12.72
N GLU A 133 -1.73 -12.50 11.45
CA GLU A 133 -1.81 -13.63 10.52
C GLU A 133 -0.43 -14.26 10.25
N ASP A 134 0.61 -13.44 10.09
CA ASP A 134 1.98 -13.92 9.87
C ASP A 134 2.53 -14.69 11.08
N GLN A 135 2.09 -14.37 12.30
CA GLN A 135 2.50 -15.07 13.52
C GLN A 135 1.86 -16.47 13.69
N LYS A 136 0.87 -16.85 12.86
CA LYS A 136 0.20 -18.17 12.70
C LYS A 136 -0.32 -18.90 13.97
N LYS A 137 0.04 -18.47 15.18
CA LYS A 137 -0.26 -19.14 16.46
C LYS A 137 -1.47 -18.53 17.19
N SER A 138 -1.84 -17.29 16.87
CA SER A 138 -2.80 -16.51 17.67
C SER A 138 -4.24 -16.53 17.14
N SER A 139 -4.45 -16.79 15.83
CA SER A 139 -5.78 -16.76 15.20
C SER A 139 -6.52 -18.10 15.16
N ARG A 140 -5.88 -19.22 15.53
CA ARG A 140 -6.46 -20.56 15.41
C ARG A 140 -7.57 -20.78 16.44
N GLY A 141 -8.83 -20.66 15.99
CA GLY A 141 -10.04 -20.96 16.78
C GLY A 141 -10.87 -19.74 17.24
N ARG A 142 -10.42 -18.51 16.94
CA ARG A 142 -11.22 -17.30 17.17
C ARG A 142 -12.03 -16.95 15.92
N LYS A 143 -13.19 -16.32 16.10
CA LYS A 143 -13.96 -15.77 14.98
C LYS A 143 -13.13 -14.70 14.27
N GLN A 144 -13.02 -14.79 12.95
CA GLN A 144 -12.25 -13.85 12.15
C GLN A 144 -12.75 -12.41 12.34
N ASP A 145 -14.07 -12.20 12.33
CA ASP A 145 -14.68 -10.86 12.53
C ASP A 145 -14.35 -10.24 13.88
N ALA A 146 -14.21 -11.05 14.94
CA ALA A 146 -13.80 -10.56 16.26
C ALA A 146 -12.33 -10.11 16.26
N THR A 147 -11.45 -10.86 15.58
CA THR A 147 -10.04 -10.49 15.41
C THR A 147 -9.91 -9.17 14.63
N LEU A 148 -10.70 -8.99 13.56
CA LEU A 148 -10.70 -7.76 12.76
C LEU A 148 -11.19 -6.56 13.57
N ALA A 149 -12.29 -6.72 14.32
CA ALA A 149 -12.80 -5.70 15.22
C ALA A 149 -11.79 -5.31 16.31
N ALA A 150 -11.06 -6.28 16.86
CA ALA A 150 -10.00 -6.03 17.84
C ALA A 150 -8.82 -5.28 17.22
N CYS A 151 -8.41 -5.62 15.99
CA CYS A 151 -7.37 -4.88 15.26
C CYS A 151 -7.77 -3.41 15.07
N LEU A 152 -9.03 -3.17 14.68
CA LEU A 152 -9.56 -1.83 14.50
C LEU A 152 -9.60 -1.04 15.81
N TYR A 153 -9.98 -1.68 16.92
CA TYR A 153 -9.96 -1.07 18.25
C TYR A 153 -8.56 -0.65 18.68
N ILE A 154 -7.56 -1.51 18.46
CA ILE A 154 -6.15 -1.20 18.77
C ILE A 154 -5.64 -0.07 17.88
N ALA A 155 -5.96 -0.08 16.58
CA ALA A 155 -5.57 0.98 15.65
C ALA A 155 -6.14 2.35 16.07
N CYS A 156 -7.43 2.42 16.40
CA CYS A 156 -8.06 3.64 16.89
C CYS A 156 -7.37 4.19 18.16
N ARG A 157 -6.92 3.30 19.05
CA ARG A 157 -6.23 3.68 20.28
C ARG A 157 -4.78 4.14 20.04
N GLN A 158 -4.09 3.58 19.04
CA GLN A 158 -2.74 4.00 18.67
C GLN A 158 -2.71 5.35 17.95
N GLU A 159 -3.77 5.69 17.22
CA GLU A 159 -3.92 6.96 16.50
C GLU A 159 -4.58 8.07 17.35
N ASP A 160 -4.53 7.94 18.68
CA ASP A 160 -5.11 8.87 19.67
C ASP A 160 -6.59 9.24 19.44
N LYS A 161 -7.35 8.37 18.77
CA LYS A 161 -8.79 8.52 18.51
C LYS A 161 -9.56 7.30 19.05
N PRO A 162 -9.53 7.05 20.37
CA PRO A 162 -10.12 5.85 20.94
C PRO A 162 -11.63 5.81 20.69
N ARG A 163 -12.11 4.67 20.17
CA ARG A 163 -13.53 4.35 20.03
C ARG A 163 -13.94 3.37 21.11
N THR A 164 -15.20 3.43 21.53
CA THR A 164 -15.70 2.50 22.54
C THR A 164 -15.88 1.11 21.95
N VAL A 165 -15.70 0.07 22.76
CA VAL A 165 -15.91 -1.32 22.32
C VAL A 165 -17.36 -1.53 21.83
N LYS A 166 -18.32 -0.76 22.35
CA LYS A 166 -19.72 -0.81 21.89
C LYS A 166 -19.87 -0.30 20.46
N GLU A 167 -19.25 0.83 20.11
CA GLU A 167 -19.28 1.39 18.76
C GLU A 167 -18.71 0.42 17.74
N ILE A 168 -17.57 -0.20 18.05
CA ILE A 168 -16.93 -1.16 17.15
C ILE A 168 -17.75 -2.45 17.04
N CYS A 169 -18.33 -2.91 18.15
CA CYS A 169 -19.23 -4.07 18.15
C CYS A 169 -20.48 -3.84 17.29
N SER A 170 -20.99 -2.60 17.20
CA SER A 170 -22.10 -2.26 16.31
C SER A 170 -21.73 -2.27 14.83
N ALA A 171 -20.47 -1.99 14.49
CA ALA A 171 -19.96 -2.04 13.12
C ALA A 171 -19.50 -3.44 12.70
N ALA A 172 -19.23 -4.34 13.66
CA ALA A 172 -18.78 -5.70 13.40
C ALA A 172 -19.95 -6.67 13.23
N ASN A 173 -19.93 -7.47 12.16
CA ASN A 173 -20.96 -8.48 11.89
C ASN A 173 -20.83 -9.66 12.87
N GLY A 174 -21.52 -9.61 14.02
CA GLY A 174 -21.66 -10.76 14.92
C GLY A 174 -20.52 -11.00 15.91
N ALA A 175 -19.61 -10.04 16.07
CA ALA A 175 -18.61 -10.07 17.15
C ALA A 175 -19.23 -9.61 18.47
N THR A 176 -19.00 -10.35 19.55
CA THR A 176 -19.50 -9.97 20.88
C THR A 176 -18.46 -9.16 21.66
N LYS A 177 -18.92 -8.31 22.60
CA LYS A 177 -18.03 -7.51 23.47
C LYS A 177 -16.95 -8.36 24.19
N LYS A 178 -17.25 -9.62 24.52
CA LYS A 178 -16.32 -10.56 25.18
C LYS A 178 -15.25 -11.11 24.24
N GLU A 179 -15.48 -11.09 22.93
CA GLU A 179 -14.51 -11.59 21.94
C GLU A 179 -13.56 -10.48 21.48
N ILE A 180 -13.96 -9.20 21.63
CA ILE A 180 -13.18 -8.02 21.24
C ILE A 180 -12.28 -7.51 22.39
N GLY A 181 -12.82 -7.51 23.63
CA GLY A 181 -12.11 -7.04 24.84
C GLY A 181 -11.43 -8.17 25.58
#